data_AF-A0A1I0V0A6-F1
#
_entry.id   AF-A0A1I0V0A6-F1
#
_cell.length_a   1.000
_cell.length_b   1.000
_cell.length_c   1.000
_cell.angle_alpha   90.00
_cell.angle_beta   90.00
_cell.angle_gamma   90.00
#
_symmetry.space_group_name_H-M   'P 1'
#
loop_
_entity.id
_entity.type
_entity.pdbx_description
1 polymer ?
#
loop_
_entity_poly.entity_id
_entity_poly.type
_entity_poly.pdbx_seq_one_letter_code
_entity_poly.pdbx_strand_id
1 'polypeptide(L)'
;MWERRHRLKKSGCSILAVICCLLMMLVTAAQAAEKQAETVWRLDAKPGAVFPRSLRLMTDEFTHTLQAEPSRQGLDTLRCSASAEFSGSGLAMIRDKIRTAAGSNAVIYVVDLRKESHGFVNGDIPVSRYTKKNLGNYNLKAADVEKAEKNDLQSLVGKETTFVPLGKTDTKLFGASTVKVEQVETEKDVASRLGMRYKRIPIADQTAPNDEDIDAFVKFYKKLPANAWLHFHCHAGHGRTTTFAVFYDILSNPAVALDDIVARQYALGGTNLFIPSKKDNWKGKEIRKRAEQIRKFYAYVQANRSNQYAQTFSAWVKTQR
;
A
#
# COMPACT_ATOMS: atom_id res chain seq x y z
N MET A 1 15.23 -72.55 -29.53
CA MET A 1 15.54 -71.26 -28.87
C MET A 1 14.33 -70.34 -29.00
N TRP A 2 13.54 -70.33 -27.94
CA TRP A 2 12.25 -69.67 -27.79
C TRP A 2 12.47 -68.27 -27.19
N GLU A 3 11.47 -67.40 -27.32
CA GLU A 3 11.36 -66.05 -26.70
C GLU A 3 12.30 -64.93 -27.19
N ARG A 4 11.83 -64.09 -28.12
CA ARG A 4 12.14 -62.63 -28.14
C ARG A 4 11.34 -61.80 -29.16
N ARG A 5 10.02 -61.96 -29.29
CA ARG A 5 9.20 -61.03 -30.11
C ARG A 5 7.81 -60.76 -29.54
N HIS A 6 7.69 -60.28 -28.30
CA HIS A 6 6.41 -59.75 -27.79
C HIS A 6 6.50 -58.50 -26.90
N ARG A 7 7.67 -57.87 -26.82
CA ARG A 7 7.92 -56.78 -25.84
C ARG A 7 7.84 -55.35 -26.40
N LEU A 8 7.26 -55.14 -27.59
CA LEU A 8 7.22 -53.80 -28.23
C LEU A 8 5.83 -53.21 -28.48
N LYS A 9 4.73 -53.98 -28.33
CA LYS A 9 3.36 -53.43 -28.49
C LYS A 9 2.65 -53.02 -27.19
N LYS A 10 3.07 -53.53 -26.02
CA LYS A 10 2.48 -53.16 -24.71
C LYS A 10 3.04 -51.85 -24.14
N SER A 11 4.30 -51.50 -24.38
CA SER A 11 4.91 -50.29 -23.81
C SER A 11 4.43 -48.99 -24.45
N GLY A 12 4.14 -48.96 -25.75
CA GLY A 12 3.66 -47.73 -26.42
C GLY A 12 2.29 -47.26 -25.92
N CYS A 13 1.38 -48.21 -25.64
CA CYS A 13 0.04 -47.90 -25.13
C CYS A 13 0.08 -47.39 -23.68
N SER A 14 0.95 -47.97 -22.84
CA SER A 14 1.15 -47.50 -21.46
C SER A 14 1.82 -46.13 -21.38
N ILE A 15 2.78 -45.83 -22.25
CA ILE A 15 3.43 -44.50 -22.28
C ILE A 15 2.44 -43.42 -22.74
N LEU A 16 1.63 -43.71 -23.76
CA LEU A 16 0.61 -42.77 -24.25
C LEU A 16 -0.47 -42.49 -23.18
N ALA A 17 -0.88 -43.52 -22.43
CA ALA A 17 -1.83 -43.38 -21.32
C ALA A 17 -1.26 -42.54 -20.17
N VAL A 18 0.02 -42.71 -19.83
CA VAL A 18 0.70 -41.90 -18.79
C VAL A 18 0.84 -40.44 -19.23
N ILE A 19 1.18 -40.18 -20.50
CA ILE A 19 1.27 -38.82 -21.04
C ILE A 19 -0.11 -38.16 -21.07
N CYS A 20 -1.17 -38.86 -21.49
CA CYS A 20 -2.55 -38.35 -21.43
C CYS A 20 -3.01 -38.08 -19.99
N CYS A 21 -2.69 -38.95 -19.03
CA CYS A 21 -3.00 -38.72 -17.62
C CYS A 21 -2.24 -37.50 -17.07
N LEU A 22 -0.96 -37.33 -17.41
CA LEU A 22 -0.17 -36.16 -17.01
C LEU A 22 -0.71 -34.87 -17.66
N LEU A 23 -1.10 -34.91 -18.94
CA LEU A 23 -1.74 -33.78 -19.62
C LEU A 23 -3.10 -33.45 -18.99
N MET A 24 -3.93 -34.45 -18.68
CA MET A 24 -5.20 -34.23 -17.97
C MET A 24 -4.98 -33.69 -16.55
N MET A 25 -3.96 -34.15 -15.83
CA MET A 25 -3.58 -33.58 -14.52
C MET A 25 -3.07 -32.13 -14.65
N LEU A 26 -2.33 -31.80 -15.70
CA LEU A 26 -1.89 -30.44 -15.98
C LEU A 26 -3.06 -29.52 -16.37
N VAL A 27 -4.00 -30.00 -17.18
CA VAL A 27 -5.22 -29.25 -17.57
C VAL A 27 -6.14 -29.03 -16.37
N THR A 28 -6.33 -30.04 -15.52
CA THR A 28 -7.14 -29.92 -14.29
C THR A 28 -6.46 -29.07 -13.23
N ALA A 29 -5.12 -29.11 -13.11
CA ALA A 29 -4.38 -28.18 -12.26
C ALA A 29 -4.43 -26.73 -12.78
N ALA A 30 -4.39 -26.53 -14.10
CA ALA A 30 -4.57 -25.23 -14.72
C ALA A 30 -6.00 -24.70 -14.49
N GLN A 31 -7.03 -25.52 -14.68
CA GLN A 31 -8.43 -25.17 -14.40
C GLN A 31 -8.71 -24.95 -12.90
N ALA A 32 -8.03 -25.67 -12.01
CA ALA A 32 -8.12 -25.46 -10.57
C ALA A 32 -7.40 -24.18 -10.12
N ALA A 33 -6.32 -23.78 -10.81
CA ALA A 33 -5.68 -22.48 -10.65
C ALA A 33 -6.52 -21.34 -11.25
N GLU A 34 -7.39 -21.65 -12.22
CA GLU A 34 -8.30 -20.74 -12.91
C GLU A 34 -9.67 -20.56 -12.25
N LYS A 35 -9.91 -21.07 -11.03
CA LYS A 35 -11.07 -20.63 -10.25
C LYS A 35 -10.83 -19.18 -9.83
N GLN A 36 -11.04 -18.27 -10.78
CA GLN A 36 -10.78 -16.84 -10.72
C GLN A 36 -11.46 -16.34 -9.44
N ALA A 37 -10.66 -15.91 -8.48
CA ALA A 37 -11.21 -15.40 -7.22
C ALA A 37 -12.22 -14.31 -7.56
N GLU A 38 -13.46 -14.50 -7.11
CA GLU A 38 -14.57 -13.59 -7.38
C GLU A 38 -14.12 -12.16 -7.09
N THR A 39 -14.08 -11.35 -8.15
CA THR A 39 -13.63 -9.97 -8.08
C THR A 39 -14.81 -9.13 -7.64
N VAL A 40 -14.62 -8.31 -6.61
CA VAL A 40 -15.63 -7.39 -6.10
C VAL A 40 -15.13 -5.97 -6.24
N TRP A 41 -15.95 -5.09 -6.76
CA TRP A 41 -15.69 -3.65 -6.70
C TRP A 41 -16.05 -3.14 -5.31
N ARG A 42 -15.01 -2.85 -4.53
CA ARG A 42 -15.13 -2.37 -3.15
C ARG A 42 -15.36 -0.87 -3.15
N LEU A 43 -16.27 -0.41 -2.30
CA LEU A 43 -16.37 0.98 -1.88
C LEU A 43 -15.38 1.22 -0.74
N ASP A 44 -14.37 2.07 -0.97
CA ASP A 44 -13.23 2.15 -0.06
C ASP A 44 -13.42 3.10 1.12
N ALA A 45 -14.20 4.16 0.93
CA ALA A 45 -14.55 5.15 1.93
C ALA A 45 -15.95 5.70 1.66
N LYS A 46 -16.51 6.39 2.67
CA LYS A 46 -17.80 7.09 2.53
C LYS A 46 -17.66 8.22 1.51
N PRO A 47 -18.47 8.26 0.43
CA PRO A 47 -18.51 9.38 -0.50
C PRO A 47 -18.94 10.70 0.17
N GLY A 48 -18.60 11.81 -0.46
CA GLY A 48 -18.93 13.17 -0.02
C GLY A 48 -17.84 13.81 0.85
N ALA A 49 -18.11 15.04 1.28
CA ALA A 49 -17.19 15.87 2.05
C ALA A 49 -17.10 15.42 3.52
N VAL A 50 -16.36 14.34 3.74
CA VAL A 50 -16.01 13.83 5.08
C VAL A 50 -14.51 13.58 5.17
N PHE A 51 -13.91 13.88 6.32
CA PHE A 51 -12.52 13.49 6.55
C PHE A 51 -12.39 11.96 6.55
N PRO A 52 -11.32 11.41 5.95
CA PRO A 52 -11.08 9.98 5.99
C PRO A 52 -10.78 9.53 7.42
N ARG A 53 -10.98 8.24 7.66
CA ARG A 53 -10.56 7.63 8.92
C ARG A 53 -9.06 7.75 9.13
N SER A 54 -8.64 7.65 10.39
CA SER A 54 -7.23 7.63 10.76
C SER A 54 -6.45 8.88 10.30
N LEU A 55 -7.15 9.97 9.94
CA LEU A 55 -6.52 11.24 9.58
C LEU A 55 -5.79 11.79 10.79
N ARG A 56 -4.50 12.08 10.61
CA ARG A 56 -3.60 12.62 11.62
C ARG A 56 -2.53 13.49 10.98
N LEU A 57 -2.19 14.60 11.60
CA LEU A 57 -1.04 15.44 11.29
C LEU A 57 0.03 15.24 12.35
N MET A 58 1.30 15.45 12.01
CA MET A 58 2.40 15.32 12.98
C MET A 58 2.33 16.34 14.13
N THR A 59 1.61 17.43 13.89
CA THR A 59 1.34 18.49 14.88
C THR A 59 0.16 18.20 15.78
N ASP A 60 -0.63 17.14 15.52
CA ASP A 60 -1.79 16.80 16.35
C ASP A 60 -1.35 16.36 17.77
N GLU A 61 -2.27 16.48 18.72
CA GLU A 61 -2.10 15.92 20.06
C GLU A 61 -2.02 14.39 20.01
N PHE A 62 -1.32 13.80 20.98
CA PHE A 62 -1.29 12.35 21.09
C PHE A 62 -2.66 11.81 21.53
N THR A 63 -3.23 10.93 20.73
CA THR A 63 -4.54 10.31 20.97
C THR A 63 -4.46 8.99 21.71
N HIS A 64 -3.28 8.34 21.73
CA HIS A 64 -3.05 7.14 22.53
C HIS A 64 -2.11 7.46 23.70
N THR A 65 -2.55 7.14 24.92
CA THR A 65 -1.71 7.22 26.11
C THR A 65 -0.74 6.04 26.13
N LEU A 66 0.55 6.35 26.26
CA LEU A 66 1.62 5.39 26.45
C LEU A 66 2.14 5.48 27.89
N GLN A 67 2.78 4.40 28.37
CA GLN A 67 3.35 4.37 29.71
C GLN A 67 4.45 5.42 29.91
N ALA A 68 5.25 5.63 28.87
CA ALA A 68 6.19 6.73 28.76
C ALA A 68 5.83 7.54 27.52
N GLU A 69 5.69 8.85 27.69
CA GLU A 69 5.37 9.75 26.57
C GLU A 69 6.60 9.92 25.68
N PRO A 70 6.48 9.66 24.36
CA PRO A 70 7.62 9.73 23.45
C PRO A 70 7.96 11.18 23.11
N SER A 71 9.22 11.43 22.76
CA SER A 71 9.69 12.76 22.39
C SER A 71 8.94 13.36 21.20
N ARG A 72 8.50 14.62 21.34
CA ARG A 72 7.92 15.44 20.27
C ARG A 72 8.95 16.20 19.44
N GLN A 73 10.25 16.06 19.73
CA GLN A 73 11.31 16.79 19.05
C GLN A 73 11.19 16.67 17.53
N GLY A 74 11.07 17.82 16.85
CA GLY A 74 10.99 17.94 15.40
C GLY A 74 9.63 17.60 14.76
N LEU A 75 8.61 17.20 15.52
CA LEU A 75 7.27 16.94 14.97
C LEU A 75 6.55 18.22 14.50
N ASP A 76 6.81 19.33 15.17
CA ASP A 76 6.29 20.67 14.84
C ASP A 76 6.73 21.16 13.45
N THR A 77 7.91 20.72 13.02
CA THR A 77 8.46 21.04 11.68
C THR A 77 8.31 19.89 10.68
N LEU A 78 7.86 18.71 11.12
CA LEU A 78 7.63 17.55 10.26
C LEU A 78 6.35 17.71 9.44
N ARG A 79 6.48 18.30 8.25
CA ARG A 79 5.38 18.58 7.30
C ARG A 79 4.78 17.29 6.71
N CYS A 80 3.98 16.60 7.51
CA CYS A 80 3.43 15.29 7.18
C CYS A 80 2.03 15.09 7.76
N SER A 81 1.20 14.38 7.02
CA SER A 81 -0.06 13.83 7.50
C SER A 81 -0.28 12.42 6.96
N ALA A 82 -1.23 11.71 7.55
CA ALA A 82 -1.52 10.34 7.20
C ALA A 82 -3.02 10.04 7.34
N SER A 83 -3.59 9.18 6.48
CA SER A 83 -4.98 8.72 6.63
C SER A 83 -5.27 7.37 5.97
N ALA A 84 -6.50 6.89 6.18
CA ALA A 84 -7.15 5.91 5.31
C ALA A 84 -7.54 6.51 3.95
N GLU A 85 -8.15 5.68 3.10
CA GLU A 85 -8.71 6.11 1.83
C GLU A 85 -9.76 7.21 2.01
N PHE A 86 -9.87 8.09 1.01
CA PHE A 86 -10.73 9.27 1.02
C PHE A 86 -11.62 9.29 -0.23
N SER A 87 -12.74 10.01 -0.15
CA SER A 87 -13.50 10.42 -1.35
C SER A 87 -12.78 11.57 -2.07
N GLY A 88 -13.20 11.90 -3.29
CA GLY A 88 -12.65 13.05 -4.02
C GLY A 88 -12.83 14.37 -3.25
N SER A 89 -14.01 14.55 -2.64
CA SER A 89 -14.30 15.67 -1.74
C SER A 89 -13.52 15.59 -0.43
N GLY A 90 -13.32 14.40 0.12
CA GLY A 90 -12.50 14.17 1.31
C GLY A 90 -11.04 14.57 1.08
N LEU A 91 -10.50 14.30 -0.11
CA LEU A 91 -9.16 14.74 -0.49
C LEU A 91 -9.06 16.26 -0.59
N ALA A 92 -10.10 16.94 -1.08
CA ALA A 92 -10.17 18.40 -1.06
C ALA A 92 -10.15 18.95 0.37
N MET A 93 -10.87 18.30 1.31
CA MET A 93 -10.83 18.69 2.72
C MET A 93 -9.43 18.49 3.34
N ILE A 94 -8.73 17.39 3.01
CA ILE A 94 -7.36 17.14 3.46
C ILE A 94 -6.43 18.25 2.96
N ARG A 95 -6.51 18.61 1.67
CA ARG A 95 -5.75 19.73 1.08
C ARG A 95 -5.96 21.02 1.87
N ASP A 96 -7.21 21.34 2.18
CA ASP A 96 -7.54 22.59 2.87
C ASP A 96 -7.03 22.58 4.32
N LYS A 97 -7.18 21.46 5.04
CA LYS A 97 -6.60 21.27 6.38
C LYS A 97 -5.07 21.41 6.37
N ILE A 98 -4.39 20.86 5.36
CA ILE A 98 -2.94 20.99 5.21
C ILE A 98 -2.56 22.45 4.93
N ARG A 99 -3.26 23.14 4.03
CA ARG A 99 -2.98 24.56 3.73
C ARG A 99 -3.15 25.45 4.95
N THR A 100 -4.13 25.18 5.80
CA THR A 100 -4.29 25.86 7.10
C THR A 100 -3.09 25.64 8.01
N ALA A 101 -2.58 24.40 8.10
CA ALA A 101 -1.42 24.09 8.96
C ALA A 101 -0.08 24.55 8.38
N ALA A 102 0.06 24.55 7.05
CA ALA A 102 1.36 24.58 6.37
C ALA A 102 1.59 25.82 5.50
N GLY A 103 0.56 26.67 5.36
CA GLY A 103 0.52 27.80 4.44
C GLY A 103 -0.06 27.44 3.05
N SER A 104 -0.63 28.43 2.38
CA SER A 104 -1.25 28.26 1.05
C SER A 104 -0.24 27.90 -0.06
N ASN A 105 1.05 28.19 0.15
CA ASN A 105 2.15 27.87 -0.77
C ASN A 105 2.73 26.46 -0.54
N ALA A 106 2.18 25.65 0.36
CA ALA A 106 2.65 24.29 0.60
C ALA A 106 2.54 23.42 -0.67
N VAL A 107 3.63 22.73 -1.03
CA VAL A 107 3.61 21.77 -2.13
C VAL A 107 3.17 20.42 -1.58
N ILE A 108 1.89 20.10 -1.71
CA ILE A 108 1.30 18.88 -1.15
C ILE A 108 1.53 17.73 -2.11
N TYR A 109 2.10 16.63 -1.60
CA TYR A 109 2.20 15.35 -2.29
C TYR A 109 1.25 14.35 -1.64
N VAL A 110 0.33 13.81 -2.43
CA VAL A 110 -0.41 12.58 -2.08
C VAL A 110 0.51 11.40 -2.38
N VAL A 111 0.92 10.70 -1.33
CA VAL A 111 1.81 9.54 -1.42
C VAL A 111 0.97 8.27 -1.22
N ASP A 112 0.59 7.69 -2.36
CA ASP A 112 -0.23 6.49 -2.45
C ASP A 112 0.64 5.24 -2.31
N LEU A 113 0.34 4.44 -1.29
CA LEU A 113 1.06 3.21 -0.94
C LEU A 113 0.34 1.94 -1.40
N ARG A 114 -0.73 2.06 -2.19
CA ARG A 114 -1.62 0.95 -2.55
C ARG A 114 -1.12 0.20 -3.77
N LYS A 115 -1.09 -1.14 -3.74
CA LYS A 115 -0.77 -1.94 -4.93
C LYS A 115 -2.02 -2.41 -5.66
N GLU A 116 -3.10 -2.62 -4.91
CA GLU A 116 -4.43 -2.90 -5.44
C GLU A 116 -4.87 -1.81 -6.42
N SER A 117 -5.52 -2.20 -7.52
CA SER A 117 -6.11 -1.25 -8.48
C SER A 117 -7.21 -0.47 -7.79
N HIS A 118 -7.15 0.85 -7.83
CA HIS A 118 -8.14 1.75 -7.26
C HIS A 118 -8.24 3.07 -8.03
N GLY A 119 -9.30 3.82 -7.75
CA GLY A 119 -9.54 5.13 -8.34
C GLY A 119 -10.90 5.68 -7.91
N PHE A 120 -11.42 6.62 -8.69
CA PHE A 120 -12.62 7.36 -8.36
C PHE A 120 -13.67 7.22 -9.46
N VAL A 121 -14.90 6.92 -9.05
CA VAL A 121 -16.08 6.91 -9.92
C VAL A 121 -16.82 8.23 -9.76
N ASN A 122 -17.20 8.83 -10.89
CA ASN A 122 -17.91 10.11 -10.96
C ASN A 122 -17.25 11.22 -10.11
N GLY A 123 -15.92 11.17 -10.02
CA GLY A 123 -15.05 12.15 -9.37
C GLY A 123 -15.06 12.21 -7.85
N ASP A 124 -15.88 11.41 -7.18
CA ASP A 124 -16.01 11.45 -5.72
C ASP A 124 -16.00 10.08 -5.04
N ILE A 125 -16.52 9.02 -5.69
CA ILE A 125 -16.73 7.71 -5.07
C ILE A 125 -15.44 6.89 -5.16
N PRO A 126 -14.74 6.61 -4.04
CA PRO A 126 -13.47 5.89 -4.08
C PRO A 126 -13.70 4.39 -4.13
N VAL A 127 -13.09 3.73 -5.10
CA VAL A 127 -13.32 2.30 -5.37
C VAL A 127 -12.02 1.56 -5.58
N SER A 128 -11.99 0.29 -5.19
CA SER A 128 -10.89 -0.61 -5.51
C SER A 128 -11.37 -1.95 -6.05
N ARG A 129 -10.57 -2.52 -6.95
CA ARG A 129 -10.81 -3.86 -7.48
C ARG A 129 -10.28 -4.89 -6.49
N TYR A 130 -11.17 -5.36 -5.61
CA TYR A 130 -10.82 -6.28 -4.55
C TYR A 130 -10.86 -7.73 -5.02
N THR A 131 -9.78 -8.46 -4.75
CA THR A 131 -9.75 -9.92 -4.73
C THR A 131 -9.41 -10.42 -3.33
N LYS A 132 -9.52 -11.73 -3.08
CA LYS A 132 -9.24 -12.34 -1.76
C LYS A 132 -7.93 -11.80 -1.15
N LYS A 133 -8.02 -11.25 0.07
CA LYS A 133 -6.92 -10.61 0.84
C LYS A 133 -6.38 -9.29 0.26
N ASN A 134 -7.07 -8.67 -0.70
CA ASN A 134 -6.63 -7.45 -1.37
C ASN A 134 -5.30 -7.61 -2.14
N LEU A 135 -5.13 -8.76 -2.81
CA LEU A 135 -3.88 -9.17 -3.47
C LEU A 135 -3.98 -9.24 -5.00
N GLY A 136 -4.95 -8.54 -5.62
CA GLY A 136 -5.22 -8.62 -7.06
C GLY A 136 -4.00 -8.34 -7.94
N ASN A 137 -3.15 -7.40 -7.51
CA ASN A 137 -1.93 -7.01 -8.22
C ASN A 137 -0.65 -7.54 -7.55
N TYR A 138 -0.74 -8.56 -6.68
CA TYR A 138 0.41 -9.01 -5.87
C TYR A 138 1.63 -9.38 -6.73
N ASN A 139 1.40 -10.10 -7.83
CA ASN A 139 2.45 -10.55 -8.76
C ASN A 139 2.85 -9.51 -9.82
N LEU A 140 2.15 -8.37 -9.92
CA LEU A 140 2.52 -7.33 -10.87
C LEU A 140 3.80 -6.61 -10.43
N LYS A 141 4.62 -6.22 -11.40
CA LYS A 141 5.73 -5.30 -11.16
C LYS A 141 5.18 -3.89 -10.96
N ALA A 142 5.88 -3.06 -10.20
CA ALA A 142 5.44 -1.70 -9.89
C ALA A 142 5.10 -0.86 -11.14
N ALA A 143 5.87 -1.00 -12.22
CA ALA A 143 5.67 -0.28 -13.48
C ALA A 143 4.37 -0.66 -14.23
N ASP A 144 3.81 -1.84 -13.94
CA ASP A 144 2.63 -2.37 -14.63
C ASP A 144 1.33 -2.09 -13.85
N VAL A 145 1.42 -1.72 -12.56
CA VAL A 145 0.27 -1.53 -11.66
C VAL A 145 -0.66 -0.43 -12.17
N GLU A 146 -0.13 0.76 -12.47
CA GLU A 146 -0.96 1.89 -12.94
C GLU A 146 -1.65 1.60 -14.28
N LYS A 147 -1.00 0.81 -15.15
CA LYS A 147 -1.60 0.39 -16.44
C LYS A 147 -2.75 -0.58 -16.22
N ALA A 148 -2.58 -1.57 -15.34
CA ALA A 148 -3.65 -2.50 -14.99
C ALA A 148 -4.82 -1.78 -14.32
N GLU A 149 -4.53 -0.86 -13.40
CA GLU A 149 -5.51 -0.03 -12.70
C GLU A 149 -6.35 0.82 -13.66
N LYS A 150 -5.71 1.49 -14.63
CA LYS A 150 -6.41 2.27 -15.65
C LYS A 150 -7.36 1.42 -16.48
N ASN A 151 -6.95 0.21 -16.88
CA ASN A 151 -7.79 -0.70 -17.64
C ASN A 151 -8.97 -1.22 -16.80
N ASP A 152 -8.72 -1.57 -15.54
CA ASP A 152 -9.75 -2.02 -14.60
C ASP A 152 -10.82 -0.93 -14.42
N LEU A 153 -10.42 0.32 -14.16
CA LEU A 153 -11.32 1.46 -14.01
C LEU A 153 -12.10 1.75 -15.30
N GLN A 154 -11.43 1.80 -16.45
CA GLN A 154 -12.09 2.10 -17.72
C GLN A 154 -13.18 1.09 -18.07
N SER A 155 -13.04 -0.16 -17.61
CA SER A 155 -14.03 -1.22 -17.80
C SER A 155 -15.38 -0.96 -17.10
N LEU A 156 -15.44 -0.01 -16.16
CA LEU A 156 -16.65 0.38 -15.45
C LEU A 156 -17.52 1.38 -16.23
N VAL A 157 -16.92 2.20 -17.09
CA VAL A 157 -17.62 3.32 -17.76
C VAL A 157 -18.81 2.82 -18.58
N GLY A 158 -19.95 3.49 -18.42
CA GLY A 158 -21.21 3.18 -19.08
C GLY A 158 -22.07 2.13 -18.38
N LYS A 159 -21.58 1.50 -17.30
CA LYS A 159 -22.31 0.47 -16.56
C LYS A 159 -22.98 1.04 -15.31
N GLU A 160 -24.13 0.50 -14.95
CA GLU A 160 -24.61 0.59 -13.57
C GLU A 160 -23.83 -0.42 -12.72
N THR A 161 -23.25 0.03 -11.61
CA THR A 161 -22.40 -0.81 -10.75
C THR A 161 -22.70 -0.55 -9.29
N THR A 162 -22.78 -1.63 -8.51
CA THR A 162 -22.91 -1.58 -7.05
C THR A 162 -21.54 -1.76 -6.42
N PHE A 163 -21.05 -0.73 -5.75
CA PHE A 163 -19.82 -0.73 -4.97
C PHE A 163 -20.14 -1.06 -3.51
N VAL A 164 -19.47 -2.05 -2.93
CA VAL A 164 -19.80 -2.55 -1.59
C VAL A 164 -18.67 -2.30 -0.58
N PRO A 165 -18.97 -1.84 0.64
CA PRO A 165 -17.99 -1.80 1.71
C PRO A 165 -17.60 -3.23 2.11
N LEU A 166 -16.32 -3.45 2.44
CA LEU A 166 -15.82 -4.76 2.86
C LEU A 166 -15.14 -4.71 4.23
N GLY A 167 -15.32 -5.78 5.00
CA GLY A 167 -14.71 -5.94 6.32
C GLY A 167 -15.49 -5.26 7.45
N LYS A 168 -15.24 -5.69 8.69
CA LYS A 168 -16.05 -5.33 9.86
C LYS A 168 -16.13 -3.84 10.17
N THR A 169 -15.09 -3.08 9.82
CA THR A 169 -15.02 -1.64 10.10
C THR A 169 -15.84 -0.87 9.08
N ASP A 170 -15.56 -1.04 7.78
CA ASP A 170 -16.19 -0.25 6.73
C ASP A 170 -17.69 -0.54 6.63
N THR A 171 -18.11 -1.82 6.76
CA THR A 171 -19.55 -2.20 6.71
C THR A 171 -20.38 -1.64 7.87
N LYS A 172 -19.76 -1.13 8.94
CA LYS A 172 -20.45 -0.45 10.04
C LYS A 172 -20.57 1.06 9.84
N LEU A 173 -19.77 1.62 8.95
CA LEU A 173 -19.61 3.07 8.81
C LEU A 173 -20.36 3.64 7.62
N PHE A 174 -20.51 2.85 6.56
CA PHE A 174 -21.23 3.23 5.35
C PHE A 174 -21.79 2.00 4.64
N GLY A 175 -22.84 2.20 3.84
CA GLY A 175 -23.50 1.16 3.06
C GLY A 175 -22.95 1.06 1.63
N ALA A 176 -23.50 0.12 0.86
CA ALA A 176 -23.22 0.01 -0.57
C ALA A 176 -23.71 1.25 -1.34
N SER A 177 -23.10 1.51 -2.50
CA SER A 177 -23.48 2.59 -3.41
C SER A 177 -23.66 2.04 -4.81
N THR A 178 -24.88 2.15 -5.35
CA THR A 178 -25.20 1.79 -6.73
C THR A 178 -25.27 3.06 -7.55
N VAL A 179 -24.46 3.13 -8.60
CA VAL A 179 -24.41 4.30 -9.49
C VAL A 179 -24.24 3.89 -10.93
N LYS A 180 -24.75 4.71 -11.85
CA LYS A 180 -24.31 4.69 -13.24
C LYS A 180 -22.94 5.34 -13.32
N VAL A 181 -21.96 4.60 -13.82
CA VAL A 181 -20.58 5.08 -13.98
C VAL A 181 -20.51 5.89 -15.26
N GLU A 182 -20.44 7.21 -15.13
CA GLU A 182 -20.32 8.14 -16.25
C GLU A 182 -18.86 8.41 -16.59
N GLN A 183 -18.03 8.53 -15.56
CA GLN A 183 -16.60 8.75 -15.70
C GLN A 183 -15.82 8.07 -14.58
N VAL A 184 -14.54 7.81 -14.87
CA VAL A 184 -13.56 7.31 -13.90
C VAL A 184 -12.32 8.20 -13.92
N GLU A 185 -11.74 8.42 -12.76
CA GLU A 185 -10.47 9.14 -12.60
C GLU A 185 -9.49 8.24 -11.84
N THR A 186 -8.21 8.27 -12.22
CA THR A 186 -7.16 7.73 -11.35
C THR A 186 -6.97 8.66 -10.16
N GLU A 187 -6.42 8.16 -9.05
CA GLU A 187 -6.12 9.04 -7.92
C GLU A 187 -5.15 10.18 -8.29
N LYS A 188 -4.21 9.89 -9.20
CA LYS A 188 -3.31 10.90 -9.77
C LYS A 188 -4.08 12.04 -10.44
N ASP A 189 -5.14 11.72 -11.18
CA ASP A 189 -5.97 12.72 -11.87
C ASP A 189 -6.72 13.58 -10.86
N VAL A 190 -7.33 12.96 -9.83
CA VAL A 190 -8.03 13.68 -8.74
C VAL A 190 -7.07 14.58 -7.97
N ALA A 191 -5.89 14.07 -7.59
CA ALA A 191 -4.87 14.86 -6.90
C ALA A 191 -4.42 16.06 -7.76
N SER A 192 -4.17 15.83 -9.05
CA SER A 192 -3.75 16.88 -9.99
C SER A 192 -4.82 17.95 -10.19
N ARG A 193 -6.09 17.55 -10.33
CA ARG A 193 -7.25 18.46 -10.42
C ARG A 193 -7.39 19.35 -9.18
N LEU A 194 -6.97 18.86 -8.01
CA LEU A 194 -6.97 19.61 -6.76
C LEU A 194 -5.69 20.45 -6.54
N GLY A 195 -4.77 20.46 -7.51
CA GLY A 195 -3.51 21.20 -7.44
C GLY A 195 -2.45 20.56 -6.55
N MET A 196 -2.56 19.25 -6.29
CA MET A 196 -1.60 18.49 -5.51
C MET A 196 -0.72 17.63 -6.43
N ARG A 197 0.48 17.31 -5.94
CA ARG A 197 1.38 16.37 -6.61
C ARG A 197 1.05 14.95 -6.16
N TYR A 198 1.43 13.97 -6.96
CA TYR A 198 1.13 12.57 -6.71
C TYR A 198 2.38 11.71 -6.80
N LYS A 199 2.50 10.74 -5.89
CA LYS A 199 3.59 9.76 -5.87
C LYS A 199 3.06 8.38 -5.48
N ARG A 200 3.10 7.43 -6.42
CA ARG A 200 2.81 6.01 -6.18
C ARG A 200 4.05 5.25 -5.69
N ILE A 201 3.88 4.43 -4.66
CA ILE A 201 4.80 3.36 -4.21
C ILE A 201 3.95 2.10 -3.92
N PRO A 202 3.76 1.21 -4.91
CA PRO A 202 2.68 0.24 -4.88
C PRO A 202 3.03 -0.99 -4.01
N ILE A 203 2.68 -0.93 -2.73
CA ILE A 203 2.96 -1.99 -1.74
C ILE A 203 1.72 -2.84 -1.51
N ALA A 204 1.90 -4.16 -1.60
CA ALA A 204 0.83 -5.11 -1.37
C ALA A 204 0.22 -4.98 0.03
N ASP A 205 -1.08 -5.20 0.15
CA ASP A 205 -1.74 -5.07 1.45
C ASP A 205 -1.16 -6.05 2.48
N GLN A 206 -1.03 -5.58 3.71
CA GLN A 206 -0.47 -6.31 4.86
C GLN A 206 1.00 -6.72 4.77
N THR A 207 1.71 -6.50 3.65
CA THR A 207 3.14 -6.84 3.54
C THR A 207 4.04 -5.74 4.10
N ALA A 208 5.29 -6.10 4.41
CA ALA A 208 6.37 -5.13 4.59
C ALA A 208 6.80 -4.55 3.22
N PRO A 209 7.27 -3.30 3.16
CA PRO A 209 7.98 -2.81 1.98
C PRO A 209 9.24 -3.66 1.73
N ASN A 210 9.60 -3.85 0.47
CA ASN A 210 10.89 -4.42 0.09
C ASN A 210 11.96 -3.33 -0.02
N ASP A 211 13.20 -3.73 -0.32
CA ASP A 211 14.33 -2.81 -0.38
C ASP A 211 14.18 -1.82 -1.56
N GLU A 212 13.56 -2.24 -2.67
CA GLU A 212 13.29 -1.40 -3.83
C GLU A 212 12.21 -0.33 -3.57
N ASP A 213 11.19 -0.65 -2.76
CA ASP A 213 10.16 0.30 -2.32
C ASP A 213 10.81 1.42 -1.48
N ILE A 214 11.76 1.05 -0.62
CA ILE A 214 12.51 1.99 0.23
C ILE A 214 13.46 2.83 -0.62
N ASP A 215 14.16 2.24 -1.60
CA ASP A 215 14.98 2.99 -2.57
C ASP A 215 14.16 4.02 -3.33
N ALA A 216 12.96 3.63 -3.80
CA ALA A 216 12.05 4.52 -4.51
C ALA A 216 11.59 5.69 -3.63
N PHE A 217 11.38 5.44 -2.33
CA PHE A 217 11.03 6.47 -1.36
C PHE A 217 12.18 7.43 -1.08
N VAL A 218 13.39 6.93 -0.79
CA VAL A 218 14.57 7.78 -0.55
C VAL A 218 14.89 8.63 -1.78
N LYS A 219 14.83 8.04 -2.98
CA LYS A 219 15.02 8.77 -4.24
C LYS A 219 13.99 9.88 -4.45
N PHE A 220 12.75 9.66 -4.00
CA PHE A 220 11.70 10.66 -4.02
C PHE A 220 11.94 11.75 -2.97
N TYR A 221 12.25 11.38 -1.74
CA TYR A 221 12.56 12.28 -0.63
C TYR A 221 13.65 13.29 -0.98
N LYS A 222 14.76 12.83 -1.59
CA LYS A 222 15.88 13.67 -2.02
C LYS A 222 15.51 14.76 -3.03
N LYS A 223 14.35 14.67 -3.68
CA LYS A 223 13.87 15.62 -4.70
C LYS A 223 12.78 16.55 -4.18
N LEU A 224 12.42 16.46 -2.90
CA LEU A 224 11.37 17.29 -2.32
C LEU A 224 11.84 18.75 -2.20
N PRO A 225 11.00 19.72 -2.56
CA PRO A 225 11.27 21.11 -2.22
C PRO A 225 11.12 21.32 -0.70
N ALA A 226 11.74 22.38 -0.16
CA ALA A 226 11.73 22.66 1.28
C ALA A 226 10.32 22.86 1.86
N ASN A 227 9.37 23.37 1.06
CA ASN A 227 7.98 23.59 1.46
C ASN A 227 7.05 22.39 1.17
N ALA A 228 7.61 21.21 0.85
CA ALA A 228 6.83 20.01 0.62
C ALA A 228 6.03 19.60 1.87
N TRP A 229 4.83 19.08 1.64
CA TRP A 229 4.06 18.37 2.64
C TRP A 229 3.72 16.98 2.09
N LEU A 230 4.01 15.93 2.86
CA LEU A 230 3.69 14.55 2.45
C LEU A 230 2.41 14.08 3.14
N HIS A 231 1.39 13.73 2.36
CA HIS A 231 0.21 13.05 2.85
C HIS A 231 0.27 11.57 2.47
N PHE A 232 0.55 10.70 3.43
CA PHE A 232 0.61 9.27 3.20
C PHE A 232 -0.77 8.62 3.40
N HIS A 233 -1.17 7.73 2.49
CA HIS A 233 -2.34 6.91 2.72
C HIS A 233 -2.16 5.50 2.17
N CYS A 234 -3.07 4.65 2.62
CA CYS A 234 -3.37 3.36 2.01
C CYS A 234 -4.85 3.11 2.28
N HIS A 235 -5.35 1.90 2.05
CA HIS A 235 -6.76 1.59 2.32
C HIS A 235 -7.25 2.06 3.71
N ALA A 236 -6.52 1.69 4.78
CA ALA A 236 -7.00 1.87 6.17
C ALA A 236 -6.21 2.89 7.00
N GLY A 237 -5.10 3.43 6.48
CA GLY A 237 -4.26 4.38 7.22
C GLY A 237 -3.40 3.76 8.32
N HIS A 238 -3.27 2.43 8.32
CA HIS A 238 -2.59 1.66 9.37
C HIS A 238 -1.20 1.19 8.92
N GLY A 239 -1.01 -0.08 8.56
CA GLY A 239 0.30 -0.71 8.37
C GLY A 239 1.22 0.02 7.38
N ARG A 240 0.83 0.12 6.10
CA ARG A 240 1.63 0.79 5.05
C ARG A 240 1.86 2.27 5.39
N THR A 241 0.78 3.00 5.66
CA THR A 241 0.79 4.42 6.00
C THR A 241 1.69 4.75 7.18
N THR A 242 1.56 4.02 8.30
CA THR A 242 2.39 4.27 9.49
C THR A 242 3.85 3.94 9.23
N THR A 243 4.13 2.90 8.42
CA THR A 243 5.52 2.54 8.05
C THR A 243 6.20 3.70 7.32
N PHE A 244 5.52 4.31 6.35
CA PHE A 244 6.08 5.40 5.57
C PHE A 244 6.11 6.73 6.33
N ALA A 245 5.16 6.98 7.22
CA ALA A 245 5.25 8.08 8.18
C ALA A 245 6.48 7.93 9.08
N VAL A 246 6.75 6.72 9.61
CA VAL A 246 7.97 6.40 10.37
C VAL A 246 9.23 6.59 9.51
N PHE A 247 9.26 6.14 8.26
CA PHE A 247 10.41 6.36 7.38
C PHE A 247 10.70 7.84 7.13
N TYR A 248 9.66 8.63 6.87
CA TYR A 248 9.81 10.07 6.69
C TYR A 248 10.32 10.76 7.95
N ASP A 249 9.81 10.33 9.10
CA ASP A 249 10.22 10.83 10.40
C ASP A 249 11.69 10.50 10.71
N ILE A 250 12.14 9.26 10.44
CA ILE A 250 13.55 8.85 10.56
C ILE A 250 14.47 9.71 9.69
N LEU A 251 14.07 9.99 8.44
CA LEU A 251 14.86 10.83 7.53
C LEU A 251 14.95 12.29 7.97
N SER A 252 13.84 12.82 8.51
CA SER A 252 13.72 14.25 8.86
C SER A 252 14.27 14.55 10.26
N ASN A 253 14.18 13.59 11.17
CA ASN A 253 14.56 13.71 12.58
C ASN A 253 15.59 12.65 12.99
N PRO A 254 16.75 12.55 12.31
CA PRO A 254 17.69 11.44 12.51
C PRO A 254 18.43 11.49 13.86
N ALA A 255 18.23 12.53 14.67
CA ALA A 255 18.75 12.62 16.04
C ALA A 255 17.82 11.98 17.08
N VAL A 256 16.54 11.75 16.74
CA VAL A 256 15.55 11.17 17.66
C VAL A 256 15.72 9.65 17.69
N ALA A 257 15.62 9.06 18.88
CA ALA A 257 15.74 7.62 19.07
C ALA A 257 14.64 6.87 18.28
N LEU A 258 14.98 5.71 17.72
CA LEU A 258 14.05 4.91 16.91
C LEU A 258 12.78 4.54 17.68
N ASP A 259 12.91 4.15 18.94
CA ASP A 259 11.77 3.77 19.76
C ASP A 259 10.82 4.95 20.02
N ASP A 260 11.35 6.17 20.20
CA ASP A 260 10.54 7.39 20.28
C ASP A 260 9.80 7.67 18.96
N ILE A 261 10.49 7.53 17.81
CA ILE A 261 9.86 7.74 16.50
C ILE A 261 8.70 6.74 16.29
N VAL A 262 8.90 5.46 16.59
CA VAL A 262 7.84 4.46 16.42
C VAL A 262 6.71 4.70 17.43
N ALA A 263 7.04 5.02 18.68
CA ALA A 263 6.07 5.30 19.73
C ALA A 263 5.22 6.54 19.42
N ARG A 264 5.82 7.65 18.98
CA ARG A 264 5.06 8.89 18.68
C ARG A 264 4.17 8.75 17.46
N GLN A 265 4.59 8.01 16.44
CA GLN A 265 3.75 7.70 15.28
C GLN A 265 2.55 6.82 15.67
N TYR A 266 2.72 5.94 16.66
CA TYR A 266 1.60 5.22 17.26
C TYR A 266 0.73 6.13 18.15
N ALA A 267 1.33 7.00 18.96
CA ALA A 267 0.64 7.94 19.84
C ALA A 267 -0.26 8.91 19.06
N LEU A 268 0.14 9.31 17.85
CA LEU A 268 -0.66 10.11 16.90
C LEU A 268 -1.84 9.36 16.26
N GLY A 269 -2.09 8.09 16.62
CA GLY A 269 -3.18 7.29 16.06
C GLY A 269 -2.75 6.31 14.95
N GLY A 270 -1.44 6.15 14.73
CA GLY A 270 -0.90 5.15 13.82
C GLY A 270 -1.02 3.71 14.34
N THR A 271 -0.31 2.79 13.70
CA THR A 271 -0.16 1.40 14.19
C THR A 271 1.10 1.27 15.04
N ASN A 272 1.03 0.57 16.16
CA ASN A 272 2.24 0.19 16.88
C ASN A 272 3.01 -0.89 16.10
N LEU A 273 4.03 -0.46 15.36
CA LEU A 273 4.76 -1.31 14.41
C LEU A 273 5.73 -2.28 15.08
N PHE A 274 6.06 -2.05 16.37
CA PHE A 274 7.02 -2.87 17.11
C PHE A 274 6.36 -3.86 18.07
N ILE A 275 5.02 -3.91 18.14
CA ILE A 275 4.34 -5.01 18.84
C ILE A 275 4.66 -6.34 18.15
N PRO A 276 5.23 -7.32 18.86
CA PRO A 276 5.55 -8.61 18.28
C PRO A 276 4.28 -9.38 17.91
N SER A 277 4.26 -9.97 16.71
CA SER A 277 3.20 -10.91 16.35
C SER A 277 3.35 -12.20 17.14
N LYS A 278 2.33 -12.54 17.95
CA LYS A 278 2.22 -13.83 18.66
C LYS A 278 1.88 -15.02 17.73
N LYS A 279 1.55 -14.75 16.46
CA LYS A 279 1.13 -15.77 15.48
C LYS A 279 2.29 -16.10 14.54
N ASP A 280 2.55 -17.39 14.33
CA ASP A 280 3.47 -17.85 13.28
C ASP A 280 2.73 -18.21 11.99
N ASN A 281 2.10 -17.21 11.39
CA ASN A 281 1.47 -17.33 10.08
C ASN A 281 2.03 -16.26 9.14
N TRP A 282 1.57 -16.27 7.88
CA TRP A 282 2.07 -15.33 6.86
C TRP A 282 1.97 -13.86 7.31
N LYS A 283 0.88 -13.45 7.98
CA LYS A 283 0.72 -12.08 8.49
C LYS A 283 1.74 -11.77 9.60
N GLY A 284 1.96 -12.74 10.49
CA GLY A 284 2.94 -12.60 11.56
C GLY A 284 4.37 -12.46 11.03
N LYS A 285 4.71 -13.20 9.97
CA LYS A 285 5.99 -13.07 9.26
C LYS A 285 6.15 -11.68 8.65
N GLU A 286 5.12 -11.14 7.99
CA GLU A 286 5.15 -9.79 7.43
C GLU A 286 5.25 -8.67 8.49
N ILE A 287 4.62 -8.85 9.66
CA ILE A 287 4.78 -7.92 10.80
C ILE A 287 6.23 -7.90 11.29
N ARG A 288 6.84 -9.07 11.49
CA ARG A 288 8.25 -9.18 11.90
C ARG A 288 9.18 -8.56 10.85
N LYS A 289 8.97 -8.89 9.58
CA LYS A 289 9.73 -8.33 8.45
C LYS A 289 9.62 -6.80 8.38
N ARG A 290 8.43 -6.23 8.62
CA ARG A 290 8.25 -4.77 8.65
C ARG A 290 9.05 -4.13 9.77
N ALA A 291 9.00 -4.68 10.97
CA ALA A 291 9.77 -4.16 12.10
C ALA A 291 11.29 -4.27 11.85
N GLU A 292 11.74 -5.34 11.19
CA GLU A 292 13.13 -5.50 10.77
C GLU A 292 13.55 -4.47 9.72
N GLN A 293 12.71 -4.23 8.70
CA GLN A 293 12.95 -3.20 7.68
C GLN A 293 13.06 -1.80 8.28
N ILE A 294 12.24 -1.47 9.28
CA ILE A 294 12.33 -0.20 10.01
C ILE A 294 13.67 -0.05 10.74
N ARG A 295 14.12 -1.11 11.44
CA ARG A 295 15.42 -1.08 12.12
C ARG A 295 16.58 -0.93 11.14
N LYS A 296 16.55 -1.68 10.03
CA LYS A 296 17.54 -1.57 8.96
C LYS A 296 17.54 -0.17 8.34
N PHE A 297 16.37 0.41 8.10
CA PHE A 297 16.25 1.73 7.54
C PHE A 297 16.78 2.82 8.48
N TYR A 298 16.51 2.71 9.78
CA TYR A 298 17.10 3.61 10.78
C TYR A 298 18.64 3.52 10.77
N ALA A 299 19.20 2.31 10.80
CA ALA A 299 20.64 2.10 10.72
C ALA A 299 21.26 2.64 9.42
N TYR A 300 20.57 2.44 8.29
CA TYR A 300 20.95 3.02 7.00
C TYR A 300 21.01 4.55 7.06
N VAL A 301 19.99 5.20 7.64
CA VAL A 301 19.96 6.66 7.76
C VAL A 301 21.10 7.17 8.65
N GLN A 302 21.37 6.51 9.78
CA GLN A 302 22.50 6.88 10.63
C GLN A 302 23.85 6.79 9.88
N ALA A 303 24.05 5.72 9.10
CA ALA A 303 25.29 5.49 8.36
C ALA A 303 25.46 6.40 7.13
N ASN A 304 24.37 6.86 6.51
CA ASN A 304 24.41 7.53 5.20
C ASN A 304 23.92 8.99 5.21
N ARG A 305 23.45 9.53 6.34
CA ARG A 305 22.98 10.93 6.40
C ARG A 305 24.06 11.96 6.08
N SER A 306 25.33 11.68 6.41
CA SER A 306 26.46 12.60 6.16
C SER A 306 26.84 12.72 4.68
N ASN A 307 26.58 11.70 3.87
CA ASN A 307 26.89 11.68 2.43
C ASN A 307 25.65 11.91 1.55
N GLN A 308 24.56 12.42 2.14
CA GLN A 308 23.30 12.69 1.45
C GLN A 308 22.72 11.44 0.75
N TYR A 309 22.85 10.27 1.37
CA TYR A 309 22.32 9.01 0.86
C TYR A 309 22.83 8.72 -0.56
N ALA A 310 24.15 8.80 -0.75
CA ALA A 310 24.79 8.52 -2.04
C ALA A 310 24.62 7.05 -2.45
N GLN A 311 24.78 6.13 -1.48
CA GLN A 311 24.47 4.71 -1.63
C GLN A 311 22.95 4.48 -1.44
N THR A 312 22.35 3.65 -2.28
CA THR A 312 20.93 3.26 -2.10
C THR A 312 20.76 2.34 -0.89
N PHE A 313 19.55 2.26 -0.35
CA PHE A 313 19.24 1.38 0.78
C PHE A 313 19.47 -0.09 0.40
N SER A 314 18.99 -0.52 -0.76
CA SER A 314 19.19 -1.90 -1.24
C SER A 314 20.67 -2.26 -1.42
N ALA A 315 21.50 -1.32 -1.89
CA ALA A 315 22.93 -1.53 -2.02
C ALA A 315 23.62 -1.59 -0.65
N TRP A 316 23.24 -0.72 0.29
CA TRP A 316 23.77 -0.72 1.65
C TRP A 316 23.41 -2.01 2.40
N VAL A 317 22.16 -2.49 2.31
CA VAL A 317 21.73 -3.75 2.96
C VAL A 317 22.57 -4.94 2.50
N LYS A 318 23.00 -4.96 1.22
CA LYS A 318 23.87 -6.02 0.69
C LYS A 318 25.27 -6.01 1.30
N THR A 319 25.77 -4.87 1.76
CA THR A 319 27.09 -4.77 2.41
C THR A 319 27.06 -5.07 3.91
N GLN A 320 25.87 -5.23 4.51
CA GLN A 320 25.70 -5.57 5.94
C GLN A 320 25.56 -7.08 6.17
N ARG A 321 25.75 -7.90 5.13
CA ARG A 321 25.63 -9.37 5.17
C ARG A 321 26.98 -10.04 5.34
#